data_AF-A0A959A9C8-F1
#
_entry.id   AF-A0A959A9C8-F1
#
_cell.length_a   1.000
_cell.length_b   1.000
_cell.length_c   1.000
_cell.angle_alpha   90.00
_cell.angle_beta   90.00
_cell.angle_gamma   90.00
#
_symmetry.space_group_name_H-M   'P 1'
#
loop_
_entity.id
_entity.type
_entity.pdbx_description
1 polymer ?
#
loop_
_entity_poly.entity_id
_entity_poly.type
_entity_poly.pdbx_seq_one_letter_code
_entity_poly.pdbx_strand_id
1 'polypeptide(L)' 'MKLKLTFLTLLAALTLTAQDKKDDKKWDVNNPLGEGWNWKPVRFTTNEGTWMNLDVSPDGKAFSDDLLM' A
#
# COMPACT_ATOMS: atom_id res chain seq x y z
N MET A 1 10.97 -51.64 -15.29
CA MET A 1 10.03 -50.53 -15.56
C MET A 1 9.23 -50.09 -14.34
N LYS A 2 8.61 -51.02 -13.59
CA LYS A 2 7.77 -50.69 -12.42
C LYS A 2 8.49 -49.83 -11.37
N LEU A 3 9.73 -50.17 -10.99
CA LEU A 3 10.51 -49.43 -9.99
C LEU A 3 10.84 -47.98 -10.41
N LYS A 4 11.12 -47.74 -11.69
CA LYS A 4 11.38 -46.38 -12.22
C LYS A 4 10.10 -45.53 -12.22
N LEU A 5 8.97 -46.15 -12.50
CA LEU A 5 7.66 -45.49 -12.48
C LEU A 5 7.23 -45.12 -11.05
N THR A 6 7.52 -45.98 -10.08
CA THR A 6 7.32 -45.70 -8.64
C THR A 6 8.23 -44.57 -8.16
N PHE A 7 9.47 -44.51 -8.64
CA PHE A 7 10.40 -43.43 -8.28
C PHE A 7 9.99 -42.07 -8.87
N LEU A 8 9.50 -42.07 -10.11
CA LEU A 8 9.01 -40.86 -10.79
C LEU A 8 7.75 -40.29 -10.12
N THR A 9 6.85 -41.17 -9.64
CA THR A 9 5.64 -40.75 -8.91
C THR A 9 5.96 -40.21 -7.52
N LEU A 10 6.97 -40.75 -6.84
CA LEU A 10 7.42 -40.22 -5.54
C LEU A 10 8.05 -38.83 -5.67
N LEU A 11 8.80 -38.57 -6.75
CA LEU A 11 9.43 -37.27 -6.99
C LEU A 11 8.40 -36.17 -7.29
N ALA A 12 7.30 -36.52 -7.97
CA ALA A 12 6.20 -35.59 -8.24
C ALA A 12 5.40 -35.21 -6.97
N ALA A 13 5.42 -36.03 -5.92
CA ALA A 13 4.73 -35.71 -4.67
C ALA A 13 5.41 -34.56 -3.89
N LEU A 14 6.70 -34.31 -4.12
CA LEU A 14 7.46 -33.26 -3.43
C LEU A 14 7.09 -31.84 -3.90
N THR A 15 6.52 -31.69 -5.11
CA THR A 15 6.14 -30.39 -5.67
C THR A 15 4.76 -29.92 -5.23
N LEU A 16 3.98 -30.74 -4.52
CA LEU A 16 2.62 -30.39 -4.05
C LEU A 16 2.61 -29.35 -2.92
N THR A 17 3.76 -29.01 -2.33
CA THR A 17 3.85 -28.07 -1.19
C THR A 17 3.97 -26.60 -1.61
N ALA A 18 3.95 -26.30 -2.91
CA ALA A 18 4.09 -24.94 -3.44
C ALA A 18 2.79 -24.10 -3.41
N GLN A 19 1.71 -24.60 -2.82
CA GLN A 19 0.50 -23.79 -2.63
C GLN A 19 0.74 -22.85 -1.46
N ASP A 20 0.94 -21.57 -1.76
CA ASP A 20 0.94 -20.51 -0.77
C ASP A 20 -0.32 -20.63 0.10
N LYS A 21 -0.12 -20.87 1.39
CA LYS A 21 -1.20 -20.69 2.36
C LYS A 21 -1.59 -19.23 2.24
N LYS A 22 -2.76 -18.94 1.68
CA LYS A 22 -3.35 -17.61 1.73
C LYS A 22 -3.29 -17.16 3.17
N ASP A 23 -2.43 -16.18 3.45
CA ASP A 23 -2.38 -15.53 4.75
C ASP A 23 -3.67 -14.71 4.81
N ASP A 24 -4.75 -15.33 5.31
CA ASP A 24 -6.10 -14.77 5.44
C ASP A 24 -6.16 -13.70 6.55
N LYS A 25 -5.08 -12.94 6.73
CA LYS A 25 -5.08 -11.76 7.61
C LYS A 25 -6.06 -10.76 7.03
N LYS A 26 -7.26 -10.75 7.61
CA LYS A 26 -8.31 -9.78 7.35
C LYS A 26 -7.73 -8.39 7.58
N TRP A 27 -7.68 -7.58 6.52
CA TRP A 27 -7.19 -6.21 6.59
C TRP A 27 -8.00 -5.43 7.62
N ASP A 28 -7.34 -4.95 8.67
CA ASP A 28 -7.91 -4.05 9.68
C ASP A 28 -7.40 -2.64 9.43
N VAL A 29 -8.30 -1.77 8.96
CA VAL A 29 -7.99 -0.35 8.70
C VAL A 29 -7.53 0.36 9.97
N ASN A 30 -8.00 -0.06 11.14
CA ASN A 30 -7.65 0.55 12.43
C ASN A 30 -6.29 0.07 12.96
N ASN A 31 -5.75 -1.00 12.39
CA ASN A 31 -4.47 -1.56 12.80
C ASN A 31 -3.60 -1.85 11.57
N PRO A 32 -3.08 -0.81 10.90
CA PRO A 32 -2.26 -0.97 9.71
C PRO A 32 -0.96 -1.72 10.07
N LEU A 33 -0.54 -2.62 9.18
CA LEU A 33 0.66 -3.44 9.32
C LEU A 33 1.94 -2.63 9.12
N GLY A 34 2.13 -1.56 9.90
CA GLY A 34 3.18 -0.54 9.71
C GLY A 34 4.39 -0.67 10.64
N GLU A 35 4.40 -1.62 11.57
CA GLU A 35 5.58 -1.87 12.42
C GLU A 35 6.79 -2.22 11.55
N GLY A 36 7.79 -1.33 11.53
CA GLY A 36 9.01 -1.47 10.72
C GLY A 36 8.96 -0.83 9.33
N TRP A 37 7.89 -0.10 8.98
CA TRP A 37 7.87 0.63 7.71
C TRP A 37 8.79 1.85 7.77
N ASN A 38 9.65 1.99 6.77
CA ASN A 38 10.54 3.14 6.62
C ASN A 38 9.77 4.31 6.00
N TRP A 39 8.88 4.93 6.78
CA TRP A 39 8.13 6.11 6.37
C TRP A 39 9.09 7.24 6.01
N LYS A 40 8.99 7.72 4.76
CA LYS A 40 9.77 8.85 4.31
C LYS A 40 8.88 10.08 4.21
N PRO A 41 9.28 11.21 4.81
CA PRO A 41 8.57 12.46 4.60
C PRO A 41 8.70 12.85 3.13
N VAL A 42 7.56 13.00 2.45
CA VAL A 42 7.50 13.52 1.08
C VAL A 42 6.97 14.94 1.15
N ARG A 43 7.75 15.89 0.63
CA ARG A 43 7.27 17.25 0.41
C ARG A 43 6.66 17.32 -0.97
N PHE A 44 5.43 17.80 -1.07
CA PHE A 44 4.80 18.14 -2.35
C PHE A 44 4.28 19.56 -2.29
N THR A 45 4.24 20.19 -3.46
CA THR A 45 3.69 21.53 -3.67
C THR A 45 2.61 21.40 -4.72
N THR A 46 1.43 21.98 -4.47
CA THR A 46 0.33 22.04 -5.43
C THR A 46 -0.09 23.50 -5.61
N ASN A 47 -0.64 23.80 -6.78
CA ASN A 47 -1.26 25.08 -7.12
C ASN A 47 -2.76 24.92 -7.43
N GLU A 48 -3.32 23.71 -7.24
CA GLU A 48 -4.71 23.38 -7.50
C GLU A 48 -5.30 22.56 -6.34
N GLY A 49 -6.60 22.74 -6.08
CA GLY A 49 -7.37 22.06 -5.04
C GLY A 49 -8.87 22.22 -5.28
N THR A 50 -9.70 21.25 -4.84
CA THR A 50 -11.15 21.29 -5.08
C THR A 50 -11.85 22.41 -4.31
N TRP A 51 -11.37 22.70 -3.10
CA TRP A 51 -11.84 23.79 -2.27
C TRP A 51 -10.64 24.57 -1.74
N MET A 52 -10.61 25.87 -1.99
CA MET A 52 -9.57 26.78 -1.52
C MET A 52 -10.25 28.02 -0.95
N ASN A 53 -9.90 28.42 0.28
CA ASN A 53 -10.39 29.67 0.88
C ASN A 53 -9.36 30.77 0.63
N LEU A 54 -9.79 31.88 0.05
CA LEU A 54 -8.96 33.05 -0.23
C LEU A 54 -9.52 34.27 0.50
N ASP A 55 -8.79 34.72 1.52
CA ASP A 55 -9.06 35.99 2.18
C ASP A 55 -8.18 37.09 1.59
N VAL A 56 -8.82 38.18 1.16
CA VAL A 56 -8.15 39.35 0.58
C VAL A 56 -8.33 40.54 1.50
N SER A 57 -7.23 41.20 1.89
CA SER A 57 -7.30 42.42 2.68
C SER A 57 -7.99 43.56 1.89
N PRO A 58 -8.68 44.51 2.55
CA PRO A 58 -9.40 45.59 1.87
C PRO A 58 -8.51 46.46 0.96
N ASP A 59 -7.21 46.51 1.22
CA ASP A 59 -6.21 47.24 0.42
C ASP A 59 -5.58 46.38 -0.69
N GLY A 60 -5.96 45.10 -0.81
CA GLY A 60 -5.51 44.16 -1.83
C GLY A 60 -4.05 43.71 -1.72
N LYS A 61 -3.37 44.03 -0.61
CA LYS A 61 -1.93 43.81 -0.45
C LYS A 61 -1.56 42.55 0.31
N ALA A 62 -2.52 41.92 1.00
CA ALA A 62 -2.31 40.68 1.73
C ALA A 62 -3.32 39.61 1.31
N PHE A 63 -2.81 38.42 1.06
CA PHE A 63 -3.58 37.22 0.73
C PHE A 63 -3.25 36.17 1.77
N SER A 64 -4.28 35.55 2.36
CA SER A 64 -4.14 34.34 3.16
C SER A 64 -4.86 33.22 2.42
N ASP A 65 -4.13 32.13 2.16
CA ASP A 65 -4.64 30.93 1.48
C ASP A 65 -4.67 29.78 2.49
N ASP A 66 -5.83 29.16 2.67
CA ASP A 66 -5.98 27.95 3.48
C ASP A 66 -6.55 26.81 2.61
N LEU A 67 -5.80 25.71 2.55
CA LEU A 67 -6.11 24.54 1.73
C LEU A 67 -6.65 23.43 2.64
N LEU A 68 -7.96 23.17 2.56
CA LEU A 68 -8.60 22.01 3.18
C LEU A 68 -8.58 20.84 2.20
N MET A 69 -7.97 19.72 2.60
CA MET A 69 -7.92 18.46 1.85
C MET A 69 -9.16 17.60 2.10
#